data_AF-A0A554VXY0-F1
#
_entry.id   AF-A0A554VXY0-F1
#
_cell.length_a   1.000
_cell.length_b   1.000
_cell.length_c   1.000
_cell.angle_alpha   90.00
_cell.angle_beta   90.00
_cell.angle_gamma   90.00
#
_symmetry.space_group_name_H-M   'P 1'
#
loop_
_entity.id
_entity.type
_entity.pdbx_description
1 polymer ?
#
loop_
_entity_poly.entity_id
_entity_poly.type
_entity_poly.pdbx_seq_one_letter_code
_entity_poly.pdbx_strand_id
1 'polypeptide(L)'
;MAFRDGKPELLDEVNARNSPAAEADRKISARLQDSGSVLAGFTTSLTSVRTLQESTKARAVVALTSATSGYEERLADGTVVAVGGPQPGAELRLILVPVNGMWRIADILPAA
;
A
#
# COMPACT_ATOMS: atom_id res chain seq x y z
N MET A 1 -10.42 -1.73 -0.23
CA MET A 1 -9.04 -1.25 -0.36
C MET A 1 -9.00 -0.09 -1.33
N ALA A 2 -8.18 0.92 -1.08
CA ALA A 2 -8.17 2.18 -1.82
C ALA A 2 -8.20 1.99 -3.35
N PHE A 3 -7.24 1.27 -3.94
CA PHE A 3 -7.16 1.09 -5.39
C PHE A 3 -8.23 0.17 -5.97
N ARG A 4 -8.69 -0.82 -5.20
CA ARG A 4 -9.77 -1.73 -5.63
C ARG A 4 -11.11 -1.01 -5.73
N ASP A 5 -11.39 -0.14 -4.75
CA ASP A 5 -12.69 0.48 -4.57
C ASP A 5 -12.73 1.90 -5.18
N GLY A 6 -11.63 2.38 -5.79
CA GLY A 6 -11.53 3.73 -6.34
C GLY A 6 -11.55 4.84 -5.27
N LYS A 7 -11.02 4.56 -4.08
CA LYS A 7 -11.06 5.42 -2.89
C LYS A 7 -9.66 5.83 -2.42
N PRO A 8 -8.93 6.65 -3.19
CA PRO A 8 -7.56 7.05 -2.86
C PRO A 8 -7.46 7.86 -1.56
N GLU A 9 -8.53 8.50 -1.11
CA GLU A 9 -8.61 9.20 0.18
C GLU A 9 -8.32 8.29 1.39
N LEU A 10 -8.57 6.97 1.27
CA LEU A 10 -8.20 6.01 2.30
C LEU A 10 -6.68 5.87 2.48
N LEU A 11 -5.88 6.28 1.50
CA LEU A 11 -4.41 6.25 1.58
C LEU A 11 -3.88 7.33 2.54
N ASP A 12 -4.62 8.43 2.70
CA ASP A 12 -4.30 9.48 3.68
C ASP A 12 -4.56 9.03 5.13
N GLU A 13 -5.34 7.96 5.33
CA GLU A 13 -5.58 7.36 6.64
C GLU A 13 -4.46 6.41 7.08
N VAL A 14 -3.67 5.89 6.14
CA VAL A 14 -2.62 4.90 6.43
C VAL A 14 -1.22 5.48 6.28
N ASN A 15 -1.00 6.40 5.36
CA ASN A 15 0.31 6.98 5.10
C ASN A 15 0.58 8.21 5.97
N ALA A 16 1.85 8.41 6.31
CA ALA A 16 2.33 9.67 6.84
C ALA A 16 2.37 10.69 5.69
N ARG A 17 1.91 11.93 5.94
CA ARG A 17 1.94 12.97 4.91
C ARG A 17 3.38 13.27 4.49
N ASN A 18 3.56 13.58 3.20
CA ASN A 18 4.87 13.91 2.60
C ASN A 18 5.94 12.80 2.78
N SER A 19 5.52 11.54 2.91
CA SER A 19 6.42 10.40 3.05
C SER A 19 6.69 9.71 1.71
N PRO A 20 7.78 8.91 1.61
CA PRO A 20 8.02 8.03 0.47
C PRO A 20 6.83 7.12 0.13
N ALA A 21 6.19 6.52 1.15
CA ALA A 21 5.01 5.68 0.93
C ALA A 21 3.83 6.47 0.32
N ALA A 22 3.54 7.68 0.86
CA ALA A 22 2.50 8.54 0.32
C ALA A 22 2.79 8.98 -1.12
N GLU A 23 4.05 9.23 -1.46
CA GLU A 23 4.47 9.61 -2.81
C GLU A 23 4.27 8.47 -3.81
N ALA A 24 4.66 7.25 -3.44
CA ALA A 24 4.48 6.07 -4.27
C ALA A 24 2.98 5.81 -4.57
N ASP A 25 2.16 5.86 -3.52
CA ASP A 25 0.72 5.67 -3.62
C ASP A 25 0.05 6.79 -4.45
N ARG A 26 0.48 8.05 -4.28
CA ARG A 26 -0.07 9.17 -5.06
C ARG A 26 0.15 9.00 -6.56
N LYS A 27 1.31 8.47 -6.99
CA LYS A 27 1.59 8.20 -8.41
C LYS A 27 0.62 7.17 -8.98
N ILE A 28 0.31 6.12 -8.22
CA ILE A 28 -0.65 5.09 -8.62
C ILE A 28 -2.06 5.69 -8.65
N SER A 29 -2.46 6.41 -7.61
CA SER A 29 -3.78 7.08 -7.54
C SER A 29 -3.98 8.05 -8.70
N ALA A 30 -3.01 8.92 -9.00
CA ALA A 30 -3.10 9.89 -10.08
C ALA A 30 -3.31 9.19 -11.42
N ARG A 31 -2.52 8.15 -11.72
CA ARG A 31 -2.67 7.36 -12.95
C ARG A 31 -4.06 6.76 -13.08
N LEU A 32 -4.58 6.16 -12.00
CA LEU A 32 -5.91 5.51 -12.00
C LEU A 32 -7.05 6.53 -12.11
N GLN A 33 -6.90 7.70 -11.49
CA GLN A 33 -7.85 8.81 -11.61
C GLN A 33 -7.88 9.37 -13.02
N ASP A 34 -6.71 9.59 -13.63
CA ASP A 34 -6.57 10.11 -14.99
C ASP A 34 -7.21 9.17 -16.02
N SER A 35 -7.10 7.85 -15.82
CA SER A 35 -7.75 6.85 -16.69
C SER A 35 -9.20 6.55 -16.29
N GLY A 36 -9.68 7.00 -15.13
CA GLY A 36 -10.98 6.59 -14.59
C GLY A 36 -11.07 5.08 -14.34
N SER A 37 -9.97 4.44 -13.97
CA SER A 37 -9.88 2.99 -13.74
C SER A 37 -9.69 2.60 -12.27
N VAL A 38 -9.99 1.35 -11.96
CA VAL A 38 -9.75 0.72 -10.65
C VAL A 38 -9.00 -0.60 -10.82
N LEU A 39 -8.36 -1.08 -9.75
CA LEU A 39 -7.72 -2.40 -9.72
C LEU A 39 -8.69 -3.46 -9.17
N ALA A 40 -9.64 -3.91 -9.99
CA ALA A 40 -10.64 -4.89 -9.61
C ALA A 40 -10.00 -6.22 -9.18
N GLY A 41 -10.42 -6.74 -8.01
CA GLY A 41 -9.85 -7.96 -7.43
C GLY A 41 -8.56 -7.75 -6.63
N PHE A 42 -7.98 -6.53 -6.63
CA PHE A 42 -6.78 -6.21 -5.86
C PHE A 42 -7.01 -6.35 -4.36
N THR A 43 -6.23 -7.22 -3.72
CA THR A 43 -6.14 -7.38 -2.28
C THR A 43 -4.69 -7.59 -1.87
N THR A 44 -4.39 -7.21 -0.63
CA THR A 44 -3.10 -7.47 0.02
C THR A 44 -3.35 -8.27 1.29
N SER A 45 -2.53 -9.28 1.53
CA SER A 45 -2.51 -10.03 2.78
C SER A 45 -1.14 -9.88 3.45
N LEU A 46 -1.16 -9.82 4.78
CA LEU A 46 0.05 -9.72 5.60
C LEU A 46 0.17 -10.99 6.45
N THR A 47 1.37 -11.56 6.48
CA THR A 47 1.75 -12.66 7.38
C THR A 47 3.08 -12.31 8.06
N SER A 48 3.48 -13.11 9.06
CA SER A 48 4.78 -12.99 9.73
C SER A 48 5.08 -11.59 10.31
N VAL A 49 4.05 -10.88 10.75
CA VAL A 49 4.15 -9.51 11.26
C VAL A 49 4.83 -9.49 12.64
N ARG A 50 5.98 -8.82 12.74
CA ARG A 50 6.72 -8.65 13.99
C ARG A 50 7.44 -7.31 14.06
N THR A 51 7.47 -6.71 15.24
CA THR A 51 8.26 -5.51 15.51
C THR A 51 9.75 -5.85 15.60
N LEU A 52 10.61 -5.05 14.98
CA LEU A 52 12.07 -5.19 15.04
C LEU A 52 12.66 -4.41 16.20
N GLN A 53 13.84 -4.83 16.67
CA GLN A 53 14.55 -4.24 17.82
C GLN A 53 14.96 -2.77 17.61
N GLU A 54 15.09 -2.35 16.35
CA GLU A 54 15.37 -0.95 15.97
C GLU A 54 14.18 0.01 16.20
N SER A 55 13.03 -0.51 16.65
CA SER A 55 11.86 0.29 16.98
C SER A 55 12.08 1.15 18.23
N THR A 56 11.56 2.37 18.19
CA THR A 56 11.57 3.36 19.26
C THR A 56 10.17 3.95 19.43
N LYS A 57 9.97 4.78 20.46
CA LYS A 57 8.70 5.51 20.64
C LYS A 57 8.38 6.48 19.48
N ALA A 58 9.39 6.97 18.78
CA ALA A 58 9.23 7.93 17.68
C ALA A 58 9.17 7.26 16.30
N ARG A 59 9.50 5.97 16.21
CA ARG A 59 9.58 5.22 14.95
C ARG A 59 9.47 3.73 15.22
N ALA A 60 8.46 3.07 14.70
CA ALA A 60 8.40 1.61 14.72
C ALA A 60 8.90 1.05 13.39
N VAL A 61 9.64 -0.05 13.46
CA VAL A 61 10.02 -0.82 12.28
C VAL A 61 9.44 -2.22 12.41
N VAL A 62 8.64 -2.61 11.43
CA VAL A 62 7.90 -3.86 11.45
C VAL A 62 8.36 -4.71 10.27
N ALA A 63 8.85 -5.91 10.54
CA ALA A 63 9.05 -6.92 9.51
C ALA A 63 7.73 -7.64 9.25
N LEU A 64 7.41 -7.85 7.98
CA LEU A 64 6.21 -8.55 7.54
C LEU A 64 6.47 -9.27 6.23
N THR A 65 5.60 -10.22 5.89
CA THR A 65 5.50 -10.78 4.55
C THR A 65 4.20 -10.27 3.93
N SER A 66 4.29 -9.64 2.76
CA SER A 66 3.14 -9.09 2.03
C SER A 66 2.93 -9.85 0.72
N ALA A 67 1.72 -10.35 0.49
CA ALA A 67 1.32 -10.93 -0.78
C ALA A 67 0.20 -10.09 -1.41
N THR A 68 0.17 -10.03 -2.74
CA THR A 68 -0.85 -9.27 -3.49
C THR A 68 -1.58 -10.22 -4.43
N SER A 69 -2.91 -10.14 -4.47
CA SER A 69 -3.72 -10.92 -5.41
C SER A 69 -3.46 -10.53 -6.86
N GLY A 70 -3.89 -11.38 -7.79
CA GLY A 70 -4.09 -10.94 -9.16
C GLY A 70 -5.24 -9.93 -9.24
N TYR A 71 -5.18 -9.04 -10.22
CA TYR A 71 -6.19 -8.01 -10.42
C TYR A 71 -6.34 -7.66 -11.90
N GLU A 72 -7.48 -7.07 -12.23
CA GLU A 72 -7.74 -6.45 -13.52
C GLU A 72 -7.82 -4.94 -13.33
N GLU A 73 -7.17 -4.19 -14.21
CA GLU A 73 -7.45 -2.76 -14.31
C GLU A 73 -8.69 -2.57 -15.18
N ARG A 74 -9.75 -2.03 -14.60
CA ARG A 74 -11.05 -1.84 -15.24
C ARG A 74 -11.45 -0.38 -15.28
N LEU A 75 -11.90 0.08 -16.44
CA LEU A 75 -12.57 1.38 -16.60
C LEU A 75 -13.96 1.36 -15.94
N ALA A 76 -14.56 2.54 -15.77
CA ALA A 76 -15.89 2.70 -15.18
C ALA A 76 -17.02 1.97 -15.93
N ASP A 77 -16.86 1.74 -17.24
CA ASP A 77 -17.80 0.97 -18.07
C ASP A 77 -17.60 -0.56 -17.98
N GLY A 78 -16.62 -1.00 -17.19
CA GLY A 78 -16.26 -2.40 -17.02
C GLY A 78 -15.21 -2.94 -17.99
N THR A 79 -14.74 -2.13 -18.95
CA THR A 79 -13.70 -2.53 -19.91
C THR A 79 -12.39 -2.82 -19.19
N VAL A 80 -11.83 -4.02 -19.44
CA VAL A 80 -10.51 -4.42 -18.91
C VAL A 80 -9.42 -3.86 -19.82
N VAL A 81 -8.52 -3.07 -19.25
CA VAL A 81 -7.41 -2.43 -20.01
C VAL A 81 -6.04 -3.00 -19.67
N ALA A 82 -5.89 -3.65 -18.51
CA ALA A 82 -4.68 -4.36 -18.12
C ALA A 82 -4.97 -5.46 -17.09
N VAL A 83 -4.03 -6.39 -16.93
CA VAL A 83 -4.11 -7.47 -15.93
C VAL A 83 -2.78 -7.55 -15.18
N GLY A 84 -2.85 -7.55 -13.85
CA GLY A 84 -1.73 -7.83 -12.95
C GLY A 84 -1.82 -9.24 -12.40
N GLY A 85 -0.76 -10.04 -12.58
CA GLY A 85 -0.67 -11.37 -11.96
C GLY A 85 -0.45 -11.30 -10.44
N PRO A 86 -0.84 -12.35 -9.69
CA PRO A 86 -0.60 -12.40 -8.25
C PRO A 86 0.90 -12.30 -7.95
N GLN A 87 1.23 -11.53 -6.91
CA GLN A 87 2.59 -11.44 -6.40
C GLN A 87 2.70 -12.31 -5.14
N PRO A 88 3.64 -13.28 -5.11
CA PRO A 88 3.85 -14.11 -3.93
C PRO A 88 4.32 -13.26 -2.74
N GLY A 89 4.26 -13.85 -1.55
CA GLY A 89 4.70 -13.19 -0.33
C GLY A 89 6.14 -12.69 -0.44
N ALA A 90 6.32 -11.38 -0.35
CA ALA A 90 7.62 -10.72 -0.27
C ALA A 90 7.89 -10.26 1.16
N GLU A 91 9.09 -10.51 1.67
CA GLU A 91 9.52 -9.97 2.95
C GLU A 91 9.86 -8.49 2.83
N LEU A 92 9.28 -7.68 3.71
CA LEU A 92 9.40 -6.23 3.71
C LEU A 92 9.64 -5.71 5.12
N ARG A 93 10.19 -4.50 5.20
CA ARG A 93 10.23 -3.69 6.42
C ARG A 93 9.35 -2.47 6.24
N LEU A 94 8.34 -2.35 7.10
CA LEU A 94 7.46 -1.20 7.18
C LEU A 94 8.01 -0.21 8.20
N ILE A 95 8.24 1.03 7.77
CA ILE A 95 8.67 2.13 8.64
C ILE A 95 7.42 2.93 9.02
N LEU A 96 7.15 2.99 10.32
CA LEU A 96 5.99 3.68 10.87
C LEU A 96 6.44 4.86 11.74
N VAL A 97 5.71 5.98 11.65
CA VAL A 97 5.90 7.17 12.51
C VAL A 97 4.59 7.53 13.21
N PRO A 98 4.63 8.04 14.46
CA PRO A 98 3.42 8.46 15.15
C PRO A 98 2.96 9.81 14.61
N VAL A 99 1.71 9.90 14.19
CA VAL A 99 1.03 11.12 13.74
C VAL A 99 -0.31 11.21 14.48
N ASN A 100 -0.49 12.26 15.29
CA ASN A 100 -1.71 12.46 16.09
C ASN A 100 -2.13 11.23 16.91
N GLY A 101 -1.15 10.54 17.51
CA GLY A 101 -1.39 9.34 18.34
C GLY A 101 -1.62 8.04 17.57
N MET A 102 -1.58 8.05 16.24
CA MET A 102 -1.70 6.86 15.39
C MET A 102 -0.40 6.59 14.65
N TRP A 103 -0.09 5.31 14.44
CA TRP A 103 1.03 4.92 13.57
C TRP A 103 0.65 5.07 12.11
N ARG A 104 1.51 5.72 11.33
CA ARG A 104 1.33 5.93 9.89
C ARG A 104 2.55 5.45 9.13
N ILE A 105 2.33 4.92 7.92
CA ILE A 105 3.38 4.40 7.04
C ILE A 105 4.21 5.56 6.49
N ALA A 106 5.47 5.61 6.88
CA ALA A 106 6.45 6.52 6.31
C ALA A 106 7.12 5.89 5.08
N ASP A 107 7.48 4.62 5.15
CA ASP A 107 8.24 3.96 4.09
C ASP A 107 8.01 2.44 4.07
N ILE A 108 8.26 1.83 2.92
CA ILE A 108 8.21 0.38 2.70
C ILE A 108 9.52 -0.01 2.04
N LEU A 109 10.35 -0.75 2.77
CA LEU A 109 11.70 -1.13 2.35
C LEU A 109 11.79 -2.65 2.10
N PRO A 110 12.72 -3.11 1.26
CA PRO A 110 13.08 -4.52 1.18
C PRO A 110 13.50 -5.07 2.55
N ALA A 111 13.28 -6.37 2.75
CA ALA A 111 13.95 -7.12 3.80
C ALA A 111 15.48 -7.00 3.67
N ALA A 112 16.16 -7.05 4.82
CA ALA A 112 17.62 -6.97 4.91
C ALA A 112 18.28 -8.32 4.64
#